data_AF-A0A2E0UU44-F1
#
_entry.id   AF-A0A2E0UU44-F1
#
_cell.length_a   1.000
_cell.length_b   1.000
_cell.length_c   1.000
_cell.angle_alpha   90.00
_cell.angle_beta   90.00
_cell.angle_gamma   90.00
#
_symmetry.space_group_name_H-M   'P 1'
#
loop_
_entity.id
_entity.type
_entity.pdbx_description
1 polymer ?
#
loop_
_entity_poly.entity_id
_entity_poly.type
_entity_poly.pdbx_seq_one_letter_code
_entity_poly.pdbx_strand_id
1 'polypeptide(L)'
;MLIELLENPVCTECGLCREACPVFQIQQQEEFSPRGRAILGSAGIRTLVFYQCTLCRSCRVVCPIGHDPAGETLRAGLIEASIETPANQAMIANIREYGNPFGPLAEGEVPKTLTCC
;
A
#
# COMPACT_ATOMS: atom_id res chain seq x y z
N MET A 1 10.33 -11.90 -9.33
CA MET A 1 11.69 -11.67 -8.80
C MET A 1 11.66 -10.32 -8.09
N LEU A 2 11.67 -10.30 -6.76
CA LEU A 2 11.78 -9.08 -5.97
C LEU A 2 13.22 -8.59 -6.15
N ILE A 3 13.42 -7.60 -7.03
CA ILE A 3 14.71 -6.92 -7.13
C ILE A 3 14.72 -5.96 -5.94
N GLU A 4 15.49 -6.31 -4.90
CA GLU A 4 15.92 -5.33 -3.92
C GLU A 4 16.69 -4.24 -4.69
N LEU A 5 16.18 -3.02 -4.65
CA LEU A 5 16.84 -1.89 -5.25
C LEU A 5 18.01 -1.51 -4.34
N LEU A 6 19.25 -1.74 -4.79
CA LEU A 6 20.47 -1.35 -4.06
C LEU A 6 20.52 0.17 -3.81
N GLU A 7 19.89 0.94 -4.70
CA GLU A 7 19.75 2.38 -4.63
C GLU A 7 18.30 2.77 -4.96
N ASN A 8 17.75 3.76 -4.26
CA ASN A 8 16.44 4.33 -4.56
C ASN A 8 16.60 5.82 -4.90
N PRO A 9 16.80 6.18 -6.18
CA PRO A 9 17.07 7.56 -6.57
C PRO A 9 15.88 8.47 -6.26
N VAL A 10 16.14 9.75 -6.03
CA VAL A 10 15.11 10.73 -5.65
C VAL A 10 14.10 10.92 -6.79
N CYS A 11 12.81 10.88 -6.47
CA CYS A 11 11.72 11.11 -7.41
C CYS A 11 11.87 12.49 -8.10
N THR A 12 11.76 12.51 -9.43
CA THR A 12 11.78 13.74 -10.25
C THR A 12 10.38 14.26 -10.59
N GLU A 13 9.35 13.68 -9.99
CA GLU A 13 7.93 14.09 -10.13
C GLU A 13 7.35 14.06 -11.56
N CYS A 14 7.99 13.35 -12.50
CA CYS A 14 7.59 13.29 -13.91
C CYS A 14 6.16 12.75 -14.18
N GLY A 15 5.60 11.94 -13.27
CA GLY A 15 4.22 11.47 -13.36
C GLY A 15 3.98 10.18 -14.16
N LEU A 16 4.99 9.53 -14.74
CA LEU A 16 4.78 8.24 -15.46
C LEU A 16 4.15 7.17 -14.57
N CYS A 17 4.56 7.11 -13.31
CA CYS A 17 4.00 6.17 -12.34
C CYS A 17 2.53 6.45 -11.97
N ARG A 18 2.07 7.71 -12.10
CA ARG A 18 0.67 8.11 -11.89
C ARG A 18 -0.22 7.45 -12.94
N GLU A 19 0.15 7.56 -14.21
CA GLU A 19 -0.64 7.00 -15.33
C GLU A 19 -0.71 5.47 -15.30
N ALA A 20 0.35 4.80 -14.82
CA ALA A 20 0.40 3.35 -14.71
C ALA A 20 -0.32 2.79 -13.47
N CYS A 21 -0.84 3.63 -12.57
CA CYS A 21 -1.40 3.18 -11.31
C CYS A 21 -2.91 2.88 -11.41
N PRO A 22 -3.36 1.63 -11.17
CA PRO A 22 -4.78 1.31 -11.26
C PRO A 22 -5.63 2.03 -10.20
N VAL A 23 -5.05 2.31 -9.03
CA VAL A 23 -5.74 3.05 -7.96
C VAL A 23 -5.98 4.50 -8.39
N PHE A 24 -4.97 5.15 -8.97
CA PHE A 24 -5.10 6.52 -9.46
C PHE A 24 -6.10 6.61 -10.61
N GLN A 25 -6.13 5.63 -11.53
CA GLN A 25 -7.08 5.59 -12.63
C GLN A 25 -8.54 5.66 -12.15
N ILE A 26 -8.85 5.10 -10.98
CA ILE A 26 -10.18 5.14 -10.37
C ILE A 26 -10.36 6.41 -9.50
N GLN A 27 -9.41 6.68 -8.59
CA GLN A 27 -9.57 7.74 -7.58
C GLN A 27 -9.36 9.15 -8.12
N GLN A 28 -8.51 9.31 -9.15
CA GLN A 28 -8.22 10.59 -9.83
C GLN A 28 -7.77 11.74 -8.90
N GLN A 29 -7.24 11.43 -7.71
CA GLN A 29 -6.62 12.41 -6.81
C GLN A 29 -5.15 12.06 -6.59
N GLU A 30 -4.29 13.07 -6.64
CA GLU A 30 -2.83 12.86 -6.71
C GLU A 30 -2.28 12.12 -5.48
N GLU A 31 -2.87 12.31 -4.31
CA GLU A 31 -2.49 11.62 -3.07
C GLU A 31 -2.57 10.09 -3.16
N PHE A 32 -3.45 9.53 -4.00
CA PHE A 32 -3.53 8.09 -4.24
C PHE A 32 -2.54 7.60 -5.31
N SER A 33 -1.93 8.51 -6.05
CA SER A 33 -0.96 8.17 -7.08
C SER A 33 0.38 7.70 -6.46
N PRO A 34 1.20 6.92 -7.18
CA PRO A 34 2.53 6.56 -6.70
C PRO A 34 3.46 7.77 -6.62
N ARG A 35 3.27 8.80 -7.46
CA ARG A 35 4.02 10.06 -7.35
C ARG A 35 3.60 10.83 -6.09
N GLY A 36 2.30 10.98 -5.85
CA GLY A 36 1.80 11.60 -4.62
C GLY A 36 2.30 10.87 -3.37
N ARG A 37 2.30 9.54 -3.38
CA ARG A 37 2.93 8.74 -2.32
C ARG A 37 4.42 9.05 -2.14
N ALA A 38 5.20 9.18 -3.21
CA ALA A 38 6.61 9.55 -3.11
C ALA A 38 6.79 10.95 -2.49
N ILE A 39 5.99 11.92 -2.91
CA ILE A 39 5.99 13.29 -2.37
C ILE A 39 5.61 13.29 -0.89
N LEU A 40 4.47 12.69 -0.53
CA LEU A 40 4.00 12.62 0.86
C LEU A 40 4.98 11.87 1.77
N GLY A 41 5.57 10.78 1.27
CA GLY A 41 6.60 10.01 1.96
C GLY A 41 7.86 10.84 2.22
N SER A 42 8.37 11.54 1.21
CA SER A 42 9.53 12.44 1.36
C SER A 42 9.28 13.61 2.31
N ALA A 43 8.03 14.09 2.37
CA ALA A 43 7.60 15.13 3.30
C ALA A 43 7.33 14.61 4.73
N GLY A 44 7.47 13.30 4.98
CA GLY A 44 7.24 12.70 6.29
C GLY A 44 5.76 12.69 6.71
N ILE A 45 4.83 12.86 5.77
CA ILE A 45 3.40 12.89 6.06
C ILE A 45 2.91 11.48 6.35
N ARG A 46 2.33 11.28 7.54
CA ARG A 46 1.69 10.03 7.94
C ARG A 46 0.20 10.09 7.58
N THR A 47 -0.24 9.23 6.65
CA THR A 47 -1.62 9.23 6.17
C THR A 47 -2.10 7.81 5.87
N LEU A 48 -3.37 7.54 6.18
CA LEU A 48 -4.02 6.26 5.85
C LEU A 48 -4.10 6.01 4.33
N VAL A 49 -3.91 7.03 3.50
CA VAL A 49 -3.86 6.90 2.02
C VAL A 49 -2.79 5.89 1.58
N PHE A 50 -1.72 5.69 2.35
CA PHE A 50 -0.71 4.67 2.02
C PHE A 50 -1.29 3.24 2.01
N TYR A 51 -2.38 2.97 2.73
CA TYR A 51 -3.12 1.70 2.69
C TYR A 51 -3.90 1.48 1.38
N GLN A 52 -4.09 2.51 0.55
CA GLN A 52 -4.72 2.35 -0.77
C GLN A 52 -3.77 1.78 -1.83
N CYS A 53 -2.46 1.76 -1.59
CA CYS A 53 -1.51 1.11 -2.50
C CYS A 53 -1.83 -0.39 -2.66
N THR A 54 -2.04 -0.91 -3.87
CA THR A 54 -2.22 -2.36 -4.03
C THR A 54 -0.92 -3.16 -3.96
N LEU A 55 0.23 -2.49 -3.77
CA LEU A 55 1.58 -3.10 -3.81
C LEU A 55 1.85 -3.90 -5.09
N CYS A 56 1.16 -3.56 -6.20
CA CYS A 56 1.31 -4.22 -7.50
C CYS A 56 2.64 -3.91 -8.21
N ARG A 57 3.33 -2.83 -7.79
CA ARG A 57 4.64 -2.37 -8.31
C ARG A 57 4.66 -1.94 -9.79
N SER A 58 3.52 -1.69 -10.43
CA SER A 58 3.50 -1.08 -11.78
C SER A 58 4.31 0.23 -11.84
N CYS A 59 4.30 1.02 -10.77
CA CYS A 59 5.09 2.25 -10.67
C CYS A 59 6.60 2.02 -10.81
N ARG A 60 7.15 0.90 -10.31
CA ARG A 60 8.58 0.57 -10.41
C ARG A 60 8.94 0.19 -11.85
N VAL A 61 8.05 -0.54 -12.52
CA VAL A 61 8.25 -1.00 -13.91
C VAL A 61 8.37 0.18 -14.88
N VAL A 62 7.55 1.23 -14.69
CA VAL A 62 7.51 2.37 -15.61
C VAL A 62 8.41 3.54 -15.19
N CYS A 63 9.07 3.47 -14.03
CA CYS A 63 9.87 4.59 -13.54
C CYS A 63 11.16 4.74 -14.36
N PRO A 64 11.39 5.87 -15.05
CA PRO A 64 12.56 6.03 -15.92
C PRO A 64 13.88 6.15 -15.15
N ILE A 65 13.82 6.50 -13.87
CA ILE A 65 14.98 6.59 -12.99
C ILE A 65 15.08 5.42 -12.01
N GLY A 66 14.14 4.48 -12.03
CA GLY A 66 14.14 3.36 -11.07
C GLY A 66 13.75 3.72 -9.63
N HIS A 67 13.02 4.82 -9.41
CA HIS A 67 12.50 5.18 -8.09
C HIS A 67 11.36 4.24 -7.65
N ASP A 68 11.40 3.83 -6.38
CA ASP A 68 10.34 3.13 -5.68
C ASP A 68 9.67 4.04 -4.63
N PRO A 69 8.36 4.30 -4.73
CA PRO A 69 7.59 5.05 -3.74
C PRO A 69 7.42 4.38 -2.37
N ALA A 70 8.20 3.35 -2.06
CA ALA A 70 8.36 2.72 -0.75
C ALA A 70 7.04 2.33 -0.04
N GLY A 71 6.08 1.77 -0.79
CA GLY A 71 4.75 1.48 -0.28
C GLY A 71 4.71 0.61 0.99
N GLU A 72 5.55 -0.43 1.04
CA GLU A 72 5.69 -1.33 2.19
C GLU A 72 6.32 -0.63 3.39
N THR A 73 7.43 0.09 3.19
CA THR A 73 8.15 0.81 4.25
C THR A 73 7.29 1.91 4.85
N LEU A 74 6.55 2.67 4.02
CA LEU A 74 5.63 3.69 4.48
C LEU A 74 4.52 3.09 5.35
N ARG A 75 3.96 1.93 4.97
CA ARG A 75 2.97 1.21 5.81
C ARG A 75 3.58 0.73 7.11
N ALA A 76 4.79 0.16 7.10
CA ALA A 76 5.48 -0.27 8.32
C ALA A 76 5.67 0.89 9.29
N GLY A 77 6.09 2.06 8.79
CA GLY A 77 6.21 3.27 9.61
C GLY A 77 4.87 3.80 10.17
N LEU A 78 3.73 3.51 9.54
CA LEU A 78 2.41 3.79 10.12
C LEU A 78 2.10 2.84 11.29
N ILE A 79 2.40 1.54 11.15
CA ILE A 79 2.21 0.56 12.23
C ILE A 79 3.05 0.92 13.46
N GLU A 80 4.32 1.28 13.26
CA GLU A 80 5.21 1.74 14.34
C GLU A 80 4.66 2.97 15.07
N ALA A 81 3.87 3.80 14.38
CA ALA A 81 3.18 4.95 14.94
C ALA A 81 1.76 4.64 15.44
N SER A 82 1.34 3.37 15.47
CA SER A 82 -0.01 2.93 15.83
C SER A 82 -1.12 3.53 14.96
N ILE A 83 -0.84 3.77 13.68
CA ILE A 83 -1.79 4.30 12.70
C ILE A 83 -2.21 3.15 11.79
N GLU A 84 -3.44 2.65 11.98
CA GLU A 84 -3.99 1.51 11.24
C GLU A 84 -5.44 1.75 10.85
N THR A 85 -5.93 1.04 9.83
CA THR A 85 -7.36 1.03 9.52
C THR A 85 -8.10 0.07 10.45
N PRO A 86 -9.39 0.30 10.77
CA PRO A 86 -10.18 -0.66 11.54
C PRO A 86 -10.25 -2.05 10.89
N ALA A 87 -10.24 -2.12 9.56
CA ALA A 87 -10.21 -3.37 8.81
C ALA A 87 -8.91 -4.15 9.05
N ASN A 88 -7.75 -3.48 9.04
CA ASN A 88 -6.45 -4.11 9.33
C ASN A 88 -6.38 -4.61 10.77
N GLN A 89 -6.88 -3.82 11.73
CA GLN A 89 -6.93 -4.24 13.14
C GLN A 89 -7.77 -5.51 13.30
N ALA A 90 -8.96 -5.55 12.69
CA ALA A 90 -9.84 -6.72 12.72
C ALA A 90 -9.20 -7.94 12.03
N MET A 91 -8.58 -7.75 10.86
CA MET A 91 -7.85 -8.79 10.14
C MET A 91 -6.76 -9.42 11.02
N ILE A 92 -5.91 -8.58 11.65
CA ILE A 92 -4.81 -9.04 12.52
C ILE A 92 -5.35 -9.78 13.73
N ALA A 93 -6.41 -9.28 14.37
CA ALA A 93 -7.07 -9.95 15.49
C ALA A 93 -7.58 -11.34 15.07
N ASN A 94 -8.29 -11.43 13.95
CA ASN A 94 -8.82 -12.68 13.42
C ASN A 94 -7.71 -13.69 13.10
N ILE A 95 -6.60 -13.26 12.49
CA ILE A 95 -5.47 -14.15 12.20
C ILE A 95 -4.90 -14.74 13.49
N ARG A 96 -4.75 -13.91 14.54
CA ARG A 96 -4.20 -14.34 15.82
C ARG A 96 -5.12 -15.29 16.58
N GLU A 97 -6.43 -15.09 16.50
CA GLU A 97 -7.42 -15.87 17.24
C GLU A 97 -7.86 -17.15 16.49
N TYR A 98 -8.11 -17.04 15.19
CA TYR A 98 -8.73 -18.10 14.38
C TYR A 98 -7.82 -18.67 13.29
N GLY A 99 -6.59 -18.16 13.14
CA GLY A 99 -5.64 -18.61 12.11
C GLY A 99 -5.99 -18.16 10.69
N ASN A 100 -6.96 -17.26 10.52
CA ASN A 100 -7.40 -16.76 9.22
C ASN A 100 -7.91 -15.29 9.34
N PRO A 101 -7.92 -14.49 8.26
CA PRO A 101 -8.30 -13.07 8.34
C PRO A 101 -9.79 -12.81 8.52
N PHE A 102 -10.64 -13.78 8.19
CA PHE A 102 -12.07 -13.60 8.04
C PHE A 102 -12.87 -13.81 9.33
N GLY A 103 -12.22 -14.33 10.38
CA GLY A 103 -12.85 -14.62 11.67
C GLY A 103 -13.27 -16.09 11.81
N PRO A 104 -14.25 -16.41 12.66
CA PRO A 104 -14.76 -17.77 12.76
C PRO A 104 -15.51 -18.16 11.48
N LEU A 105 -15.15 -19.32 10.92
CA LEU A 105 -15.78 -19.89 9.71
C LEU A 105 -16.02 -21.38 9.92
N ALA A 106 -17.21 -21.85 9.52
CA ALA A 106 -17.45 -23.28 9.34
C ALA A 106 -16.81 -23.82 8.04
N GLU A 107 -16.59 -25.13 7.97
CA GLU A 107 -16.09 -25.76 6.75
C GLU A 107 -17.06 -25.52 5.58
N GLY A 108 -16.53 -24.97 4.48
CA GLY A 108 -17.32 -24.61 3.29
C GLY A 108 -18.09 -23.29 3.39
N GLU A 109 -18.01 -22.56 4.52
CA GLU A 109 -18.64 -21.25 4.66
C GLU A 109 -17.86 -20.17 3.89
N VAL A 110 -18.58 -19.32 3.15
CA VAL A 110 -18.00 -18.16 2.46
C VAL A 110 -18.02 -16.96 3.42
N PRO A 111 -16.88 -16.27 3.64
CA PRO A 111 -16.82 -15.07 4.46
C PRO A 111 -17.81 -13.99 4.04
N LYS A 112 -18.60 -13.49 4.99
CA LYS A 112 -19.54 -12.38 4.75
C LYS A 112 -18.85 -11.02 4.72
N THR A 113 -17.71 -10.91 5.41
CA THR A 113 -16.91 -9.70 5.48
C THR A 113 -15.49 -10.01 5.06
N LEU A 114 -15.02 -9.26 4.06
CA LEU A 114 -13.63 -9.30 3.66
C LEU A 114 -12.90 -8.20 4.43
N THR A 115 -12.11 -8.61 5.40
CA THR A 115 -11.17 -7.76 6.15
C THR A 115 -9.82 -7.64 5.43
N CYS A 116 -9.72 -8.16 4.21
CA CYS A 116 -8.47 -8.20 3.45
C CYS A 116 -8.28 -6.92 2.63
N CYS A 117 -7.16 -6.24 2.91
CA CYS A 117 -6.57 -5.02 2.31
C CYS A 117 -6.94 -3.68 2.97
#